data_AF-D3NQZ3-F1
#
_entry.id   AF-D3NQZ3-F1
#
_cell.length_a   1.000
_cell.length_b   1.000
_cell.length_c   1.000
_cell.angle_alpha   90.00
_cell.angle_beta   90.00
_cell.angle_gamma   90.00
#
_symmetry.space_group_name_H-M   'P 1'
#
loop_
_entity.id
_entity.type
_entity.pdbx_description
1 polymer ?
#
loop_
_entity_poly.entity_id
_entity_poly.type
_entity_poly.pdbx_seq_one_letter_code
_entity_poly.pdbx_strand_id
1 'polypeptide(L)'
;MVDIPLPESAASVGMVPPLPIPEKFRDARTGALRVDALLKSYLELERRLSSQGRSRQGPAAVAAEPVAEAGPAAVEPASGDPASINPAPINPPPINPAALDPAQLRRLLGAPETPDGYSIACDHGLFQPDPEINGRLFEAGYTPDQAQLLYDLAAERMVPLIQTMAAEFQAEREVEKLVARFGGEERWREVSRQLLAWAGKTLPPAAVEGLASSYEGVMALYAMMTGSEPAALSMAGNRPGGGEGEGELRTLMRDPRYWRDRDPAVIARVTEGFQRLYPGQG
;
A
#
# COMPACT_ATOMS: atom_id res chain seq x y z
N MET A 1 2.21 -48.52 29.96
CA MET A 1 1.66 -47.50 30.87
C MET A 1 2.80 -46.94 31.70
N VAL A 2 3.30 -45.76 31.35
CA VAL A 2 4.17 -44.95 32.21
C VAL A 2 3.49 -43.59 32.25
N ASP A 3 2.79 -43.32 33.35
CA ASP A 3 2.13 -42.05 33.65
C ASP A 3 3.22 -41.05 34.07
N ILE A 4 3.40 -40.00 33.27
CA ILE A 4 4.25 -38.86 33.59
C ILE A 4 3.30 -37.73 34.01
N PRO A 5 3.30 -37.29 35.28
CA PRO A 5 2.47 -36.17 35.69
C PRO A 5 3.06 -34.86 35.12
N LEU A 6 2.23 -34.12 34.37
CA LEU A 6 2.48 -32.75 33.98
C LEU A 6 2.43 -31.84 35.22
N PRO A 7 3.40 -30.93 35.45
CA PRO A 7 3.26 -29.91 36.47
C PRO A 7 2.39 -28.75 35.95
N GLU A 8 1.28 -28.49 36.64
CA GLU A 8 0.68 -27.15 36.70
C GLU A 8 1.71 -26.16 37.25
N SER A 9 1.99 -25.08 36.53
CA SER A 9 2.60 -23.89 37.13
C SER A 9 2.07 -22.63 36.46
N ALA A 10 1.24 -21.93 37.22
CA ALA A 10 0.70 -20.63 36.90
C ALA A 10 1.79 -19.55 36.80
N ALA A 11 1.61 -18.66 35.83
CA ALA A 11 1.94 -17.25 35.83
C ALA A 11 3.25 -16.77 36.51
N SER A 12 4.15 -16.21 35.69
CA SER A 12 4.92 -15.03 36.12
C SER A 12 5.05 -14.06 34.94
N VAL A 13 4.08 -13.14 34.85
CA VAL A 13 4.19 -11.93 34.04
C VAL A 13 5.38 -11.14 34.58
N GLY A 14 6.31 -10.79 33.70
CA GLY A 14 7.53 -10.06 34.01
C GLY A 14 7.24 -8.78 34.80
N MET A 15 7.65 -8.76 36.06
CA MET A 15 7.60 -7.61 36.95
C MET A 15 8.62 -6.56 36.47
N VAL A 16 8.16 -5.53 35.77
CA VAL A 16 8.93 -4.31 35.57
C VAL A 16 9.25 -3.74 36.97
N PRO A 17 10.53 -3.51 37.32
CA PRO A 17 10.87 -3.01 38.64
C PRO A 17 10.19 -1.65 38.87
N PRO A 18 9.45 -1.47 39.98
CA PRO A 18 8.66 -0.26 40.19
C PRO A 18 9.60 0.94 40.33
N LEU A 19 9.38 1.94 39.49
CA LEU A 19 10.08 3.23 39.55
C LEU A 19 10.02 3.79 40.99
N PRO A 20 11.10 4.42 41.50
CA PRO A 20 11.13 4.93 42.87
C PRO A 20 10.17 6.12 43.01
N ILE A 21 8.95 5.84 43.48
CA ILE A 21 7.93 6.86 43.75
C ILE A 21 8.31 7.61 45.04
N PRO A 22 8.49 8.95 44.99
CA PRO A 22 8.77 9.76 46.17
C PRO A 22 7.69 9.62 47.26
N GLU A 23 8.10 9.60 48.54
CA GLU A 23 7.20 9.39 49.70
C GLU A 23 6.02 10.38 49.75
N LYS A 24 6.22 11.62 49.27
CA LYS A 24 5.16 12.64 49.17
C LYS A 24 3.96 12.22 48.31
N PHE A 25 4.12 11.21 47.44
CA PHE A 25 3.07 10.66 46.58
C PHE A 25 2.60 9.27 47.03
N ARG A 26 3.00 8.81 48.22
CA ARG A 26 2.50 7.58 48.84
C ARG A 26 1.59 7.91 50.02
N ASP A 27 0.56 7.10 50.19
CA ASP A 27 -0.29 7.15 51.38
C ASP A 27 0.45 6.50 52.56
N ALA A 28 0.59 7.22 53.67
CA ALA A 28 1.33 6.77 54.85
C ALA A 28 0.70 5.54 55.53
N ARG A 29 -0.58 5.27 55.28
CA ARG A 29 -1.32 4.16 55.92
C ARG A 29 -1.40 2.91 55.04
N THR A 30 -1.41 3.06 53.72
CA THR A 30 -1.65 1.95 52.78
C THR A 30 -0.52 1.74 51.77
N GLY A 31 0.45 2.66 51.68
CA GLY A 31 1.53 2.62 50.69
C GLY A 31 1.08 2.85 49.24
N ALA A 32 -0.22 3.04 49.00
CA ALA A 32 -0.81 3.28 47.69
C ALA A 32 -0.42 4.65 47.14
N LEU A 33 -0.40 4.76 45.81
CA LEU A 33 -0.04 6.01 45.14
C LEU A 33 -1.18 7.03 45.22
N ARG A 34 -0.87 8.24 45.70
CA ARG A 34 -1.81 9.36 45.80
C ARG A 34 -1.92 10.08 44.46
N VAL A 35 -2.78 9.56 43.58
CA VAL A 35 -2.97 10.05 42.20
C VAL A 35 -3.32 11.54 42.16
N ASP A 36 -4.18 12.01 43.08
CA ASP A 36 -4.58 13.42 43.16
C ASP A 36 -3.42 14.36 43.51
N ALA A 37 -2.50 13.90 44.38
CA ALA A 37 -1.33 14.69 44.77
C ALA A 37 -0.31 14.77 43.62
N LEU A 38 -0.18 13.69 42.84
CA LEU A 38 0.69 13.64 41.67
C LEU A 38 0.18 14.57 40.57
N LEU A 39 -1.12 14.51 40.25
CA LEU A 39 -1.76 15.38 39.25
C LEU A 39 -1.62 16.86 39.63
N LYS A 40 -1.86 17.22 40.91
CA LYS A 40 -1.68 18.60 41.39
C LYS A 40 -0.23 19.06 41.25
N SER A 41 0.75 18.22 41.62
CA SER A 41 2.16 18.55 41.46
C SER A 41 2.58 18.69 39.99
N TYR A 42 1.99 17.92 39.08
CA TYR A 42 2.25 18.00 37.65
C TYR A 42 1.67 19.28 37.03
N LEU A 43 0.40 19.59 37.31
CA LEU A 43 -0.24 20.83 36.84
C LEU A 43 0.49 22.08 37.36
N GLU A 44 0.99 22.05 38.59
CA GLU A 44 1.75 23.17 39.16
C GLU A 44 3.16 23.30 38.56
N LEU A 45 3.76 22.17 38.15
CA LEU A 45 5.00 22.14 37.38
C LEU A 45 4.79 22.72 35.98
N GLU A 46 3.72 22.35 35.27
CA GLU A 46 3.37 22.93 33.96
C GLU A 46 3.10 24.43 34.07
N ARG A 47 2.39 24.87 35.11
CA ARG A 47 2.17 26.30 35.36
C ARG A 47 3.49 27.05 35.58
N ARG A 48 4.43 26.45 36.34
CA ARG A 48 5.76 27.03 36.56
C ARG A 48 6.60 27.07 35.28
N LEU A 49 6.65 25.98 34.51
CA LEU A 49 7.40 25.93 33.25
C LEU A 49 6.81 26.90 32.21
N SER A 50 5.49 27.03 32.14
CA SER A 50 4.81 28.01 31.27
C SER A 50 5.11 29.45 31.68
N SER A 51 5.17 29.74 32.98
CA SER A 51 5.55 31.06 33.49
C SER A 51 7.03 31.39 33.26
N GLN A 52 7.89 30.38 33.21
CA GLN A 52 9.34 30.50 33.00
C GLN A 52 9.71 30.60 31.50
N GLY A 53 8.84 30.10 30.60
CA GLY A 53 8.95 30.29 29.15
C GLY A 53 8.57 31.71 28.68
N ARG A 54 7.64 32.37 29.38
CA ARG A 54 7.18 33.73 29.05
C ARG A 54 8.18 34.85 29.38
N SER A 55 9.17 34.60 30.24
CA SER A 55 10.20 35.57 30.61
C SER A 55 11.44 35.57 29.69
N ARG A 56 11.46 34.73 28.63
CA ARG A 56 12.51 34.72 27.59
C ARG A 56 12.13 35.36 26.26
N GLN A 57 10.85 35.66 26.02
CA GLN A 57 10.41 36.42 24.85
C GLN A 57 9.98 37.81 25.29
N GLY A 58 10.92 38.76 25.19
CA GLY A 58 10.61 40.19 25.28
C GLY A 58 9.76 40.64 24.08
N PRO A 59 8.92 41.68 24.25
CA PRO A 59 7.98 42.08 23.21
C PRO A 59 8.68 42.97 22.17
N ALA A 60 8.62 42.57 20.90
CA ALA A 60 8.79 43.47 19.77
C ALA A 60 7.45 44.16 19.50
N ALA A 61 7.47 45.49 19.53
CA ALA A 61 6.34 46.37 19.37
C ALA A 61 6.05 46.71 17.90
N VAL A 62 4.76 46.76 17.54
CA VAL A 62 4.12 47.65 16.55
C VAL A 62 2.60 47.55 16.79
N ALA A 63 1.95 48.50 17.49
CA ALA A 63 1.43 49.80 17.04
C ALA A 63 0.40 49.66 15.89
N ALA A 64 -0.91 49.68 16.20
CA ALA A 64 -1.84 50.83 16.05
C ALA A 64 -2.74 50.62 14.80
N GLU A 65 -4.04 50.91 14.71
CA GLU A 65 -5.10 51.46 15.57
C GLU A 65 -6.49 51.22 14.86
N PRO A 66 -7.64 51.61 15.44
CA PRO A 66 -8.96 51.00 15.21
C PRO A 66 -9.88 51.75 14.23
N VAL A 67 -11.00 51.12 13.82
CA VAL A 67 -12.11 51.80 13.13
C VAL A 67 -13.47 51.48 13.80
N ALA A 68 -14.16 52.58 14.09
CA ALA A 68 -15.50 52.85 14.59
C ALA A 68 -16.63 52.02 13.92
N GLU A 69 -17.60 51.48 14.66
CA GLU A 69 -18.85 52.12 15.14
C GLU A 69 -20.05 51.89 14.20
N ALA A 70 -21.00 51.08 14.66
CA ALA A 70 -22.41 51.15 14.26
C ALA A 70 -23.24 50.75 15.49
N GLY A 71 -23.95 51.73 16.05
CA GLY A 71 -24.60 51.64 17.35
C GLY A 71 -25.83 50.73 17.41
N PRO A 72 -26.23 50.28 18.62
CA PRO A 72 -27.50 49.59 18.82
C PRO A 72 -28.63 50.57 19.16
N ALA A 73 -29.80 50.29 18.59
CA ALA A 73 -31.05 50.95 18.94
C ALA A 73 -31.51 50.57 20.35
N ALA A 74 -32.06 51.56 21.05
CA ALA A 74 -32.53 51.51 22.42
C ALA A 74 -33.68 50.51 22.64
N VAL A 75 -33.61 49.75 23.73
CA VAL A 75 -34.77 49.22 24.45
C VAL A 75 -34.51 49.37 25.95
N GLU A 76 -35.48 49.97 26.64
CA GLU A 76 -35.45 50.43 28.03
C GLU A 76 -35.24 49.29 29.07
N PRO A 77 -34.65 49.60 30.24
CA PRO A 77 -34.46 48.62 31.31
C PRO A 77 -35.73 48.48 32.16
N ALA A 78 -36.42 47.35 32.04
CA ALA A 78 -37.41 46.93 33.02
C ALA A 78 -36.71 46.56 34.33
N SER A 79 -37.12 47.22 35.41
CA SER A 79 -36.69 46.98 36.78
C SER A 79 -36.92 45.53 37.19
N GLY A 80 -35.85 44.81 37.51
CA GLY A 80 -35.87 43.49 38.13
C GLY A 80 -34.68 43.35 39.07
N ASP A 81 -34.96 43.12 40.35
CA ASP A 81 -33.97 42.99 41.42
C ASP A 81 -32.84 41.99 41.07
N PRO A 82 -31.54 42.36 41.18
CA PRO A 82 -30.43 41.46 40.86
C PRO A 82 -30.09 40.50 42.01
N ALA A 83 -31.09 40.00 42.73
CA ALA A 83 -30.90 39.24 43.96
C ALA A 83 -31.71 37.94 43.97
N SER A 84 -31.44 37.03 43.02
CA SER A 84 -31.55 35.56 43.19
C SER A 84 -31.30 34.81 41.88
N ILE A 85 -30.07 34.82 41.37
CA ILE A 85 -29.60 33.72 40.51
C ILE A 85 -28.21 33.36 41.01
N ASN A 86 -28.14 32.54 42.07
CA ASN A 86 -26.95 31.75 42.33
C ASN A 86 -26.95 30.63 41.27
N PRO A 87 -26.02 30.59 40.30
CA PRO A 87 -25.83 29.38 39.53
C PRO A 87 -25.31 28.34 40.53
N ALA A 88 -26.15 27.38 40.91
CA ALA A 88 -25.67 26.21 41.62
C ALA A 88 -24.49 25.64 40.81
N PRO A 89 -23.35 25.30 41.45
CA PRO A 89 -22.27 24.65 40.73
C PRO A 89 -22.86 23.38 40.13
N ILE A 90 -22.97 23.35 38.80
CA ILE A 90 -23.24 22.12 38.05
C ILE A 90 -22.00 21.28 38.31
N ASN A 91 -22.02 20.49 39.37
CA ASN A 91 -20.99 19.52 39.66
C ASN A 91 -21.28 18.38 38.68
N PRO A 92 -20.54 18.24 37.55
CA PRO A 92 -20.73 17.07 36.72
C PRO A 92 -20.51 15.85 37.62
N PRO A 93 -21.38 14.82 37.53
CA PRO A 93 -21.18 13.63 38.33
C PRO A 93 -19.75 13.11 38.08
N PRO A 94 -19.05 12.61 39.11
CA PRO A 94 -17.72 12.06 38.93
C PRO A 94 -17.79 11.00 37.83
N ILE A 95 -16.96 11.17 36.80
CA ILE A 95 -16.85 10.20 35.69
C ILE A 95 -16.53 8.86 36.35
N ASN A 96 -17.49 7.94 36.35
CA ASN A 96 -17.29 6.61 36.89
C ASN A 96 -16.73 5.74 35.75
N PRO A 97 -15.42 5.43 35.73
CA PRO A 97 -14.82 4.67 34.64
C PRO A 97 -15.40 3.25 34.52
N ALA A 98 -15.98 2.71 35.60
CA ALA A 98 -16.65 1.41 35.60
C ALA A 98 -18.09 1.44 35.06
N ALA A 99 -18.68 2.64 34.87
CA ALA A 99 -20.01 2.80 34.29
C ALA A 99 -19.98 3.12 32.79
N LEU A 100 -18.79 3.29 32.21
CA LEU A 100 -18.63 3.48 30.78
C LEU A 100 -18.73 2.12 30.09
N ASP A 101 -19.81 1.91 29.33
CA ASP A 101 -19.91 0.75 28.44
C ASP A 101 -18.72 0.77 27.45
N PRO A 102 -17.86 -0.26 27.43
CA PRO A 102 -16.70 -0.32 26.54
C PRO A 102 -17.07 -0.17 25.07
N ALA A 103 -18.24 -0.67 24.65
CA ALA A 103 -18.72 -0.52 23.28
C ALA A 103 -19.03 0.95 22.96
N GLN A 104 -19.66 1.65 23.90
CA GLN A 104 -20.00 3.05 23.76
C GLN A 104 -18.75 3.95 23.78
N LEU A 105 -17.75 3.62 24.59
CA LEU A 105 -16.45 4.29 24.60
C LEU A 105 -15.70 4.10 23.26
N ARG A 106 -15.66 2.88 22.72
CA ARG A 106 -15.04 2.59 21.41
C ARG A 106 -15.69 3.38 20.28
N ARG A 107 -17.03 3.49 20.29
CA ARG A 107 -17.77 4.32 19.34
C ARG A 107 -17.41 5.80 19.47
N LEU A 108 -17.30 6.32 20.70
CA LEU A 108 -16.87 7.70 20.94
C LEU A 108 -15.43 7.98 20.46
N LEU A 109 -14.57 6.96 20.46
CA LEU A 109 -13.21 7.02 19.95
C LEU A 109 -13.13 6.84 18.42
N GLY A 110 -14.25 6.59 17.73
CA GLY A 110 -14.31 6.48 16.27
C GLY A 110 -14.14 5.07 15.71
N ALA A 111 -14.29 4.03 16.52
CA ALA A 111 -14.36 2.65 16.03
C ALA A 111 -15.67 2.43 15.22
N PRO A 112 -15.65 1.56 14.18
CA PRO A 112 -16.85 1.27 13.40
C PRO A 112 -17.92 0.55 14.23
N GLU A 113 -19.17 0.55 13.74
CA GLU A 113 -20.30 -0.11 14.42
C GLU A 113 -20.32 -1.63 14.22
N THR A 114 -19.73 -2.10 13.12
CA THR A 114 -19.63 -3.52 12.76
C THR A 114 -18.22 -3.86 12.26
N PRO A 115 -17.82 -5.14 12.32
CA PRO A 115 -16.57 -5.62 11.71
C PRO A 115 -16.42 -5.29 10.22
N ASP A 116 -17.53 -5.26 9.48
CA ASP A 116 -17.55 -4.93 8.05
C ASP A 116 -17.48 -3.43 7.77
N GLY A 117 -17.40 -2.58 8.80
CA GLY A 117 -17.35 -1.13 8.67
C GLY A 117 -16.01 -0.58 8.21
N TYR A 118 -14.97 -1.43 8.09
CA TYR A 118 -13.66 -1.02 7.59
C TYR A 118 -13.65 -0.91 6.07
N SER A 119 -13.37 0.29 5.56
CA SER A 119 -13.09 0.53 4.14
C SER A 119 -11.58 0.51 3.91
N ILE A 120 -11.00 -0.69 3.82
CA ILE A 120 -9.55 -0.86 3.62
C ILE A 120 -9.21 -0.81 2.13
N ALA A 121 -8.31 0.10 1.74
CA ALA A 121 -7.72 0.15 0.41
C ALA A 121 -6.47 -0.74 0.34
N CYS A 122 -6.39 -1.60 -0.68
CA CYS A 122 -5.24 -2.47 -0.94
C CYS A 122 -4.84 -2.39 -2.43
N ASP A 123 -4.17 -1.31 -2.82
CA ASP A 123 -3.88 -1.00 -4.24
C ASP A 123 -2.74 -1.83 -4.85
N HIS A 124 -1.99 -2.56 -4.03
CA HIS A 124 -0.82 -3.35 -4.47
C HIS A 124 -1.16 -4.74 -5.04
N GLY A 125 -2.42 -5.21 -4.93
CA GLY A 125 -2.94 -6.41 -5.60
C GLY A 125 -2.39 -7.77 -5.14
N LEU A 126 -1.55 -7.81 -4.09
CA LEU A 126 -0.93 -9.05 -3.58
C LEU A 126 -1.71 -9.70 -2.43
N PHE A 127 -2.43 -8.91 -1.66
CA PHE A 127 -3.39 -9.38 -0.66
C PHE A 127 -4.58 -8.43 -0.64
N GLN A 128 -5.67 -8.90 -0.05
CA GLN A 128 -6.94 -8.18 0.04
C GLN A 128 -7.31 -7.98 1.51
N PRO A 129 -8.24 -7.06 1.82
CA PRO A 129 -8.82 -6.98 3.14
C PRO A 129 -9.38 -8.33 3.56
N ASP A 130 -9.06 -8.74 4.79
CA ASP A 130 -9.39 -10.06 5.31
C ASP A 130 -10.47 -9.89 6.39
N PRO A 131 -11.67 -10.47 6.21
CA PRO A 131 -12.75 -10.37 7.19
C PRO A 131 -12.38 -10.88 8.59
N GLU A 132 -11.54 -11.91 8.70
CA GLU A 132 -11.11 -12.44 9.99
C GLU A 132 -10.18 -11.45 10.72
N ILE A 133 -9.27 -10.81 9.98
CA ILE A 133 -8.39 -9.78 10.52
C ILE A 133 -9.22 -8.56 10.94
N ASN A 134 -10.12 -8.10 10.08
CA ASN A 134 -11.03 -6.99 10.36
C ASN A 134 -11.90 -7.26 11.61
N GLY A 135 -12.39 -8.48 11.77
CA GLY A 135 -13.08 -8.93 12.99
C GLY A 135 -12.23 -8.73 14.25
N ARG A 136 -10.96 -9.15 14.22
CA ARG A 136 -10.05 -8.96 15.36
C ARG A 136 -9.72 -7.50 15.63
N LEU A 137 -9.56 -6.68 14.58
CA LEU A 137 -9.35 -5.24 14.71
C LEU A 137 -10.56 -4.56 15.36
N PHE A 138 -11.78 -4.96 14.98
CA PHE A 138 -13.02 -4.50 15.60
C PHE A 138 -13.09 -4.89 17.08
N GLU A 139 -12.81 -6.14 17.43
CA GLU A 139 -12.80 -6.58 18.84
C GLU A 139 -11.77 -5.82 19.69
N ALA A 140 -10.65 -5.44 19.08
CA ALA A 140 -9.61 -4.61 19.67
C ALA A 140 -9.97 -3.11 19.74
N GLY A 141 -11.03 -2.68 19.05
CA GLY A 141 -11.51 -1.29 19.05
C GLY A 141 -10.69 -0.35 18.18
N TYR A 142 -10.07 -0.86 17.11
CA TYR A 142 -9.34 -0.03 16.15
C TYR A 142 -10.30 0.93 15.42
N THR A 143 -9.82 2.13 15.13
CA THR A 143 -10.52 3.05 14.22
C THR A 143 -10.24 2.67 12.76
N PRO A 144 -11.07 3.14 11.80
CA PRO A 144 -10.82 2.90 10.38
C PRO A 144 -9.42 3.34 9.92
N ASP A 145 -8.95 4.50 10.38
CA ASP A 145 -7.62 5.02 10.04
C ASP A 145 -6.50 4.13 10.61
N GLN A 146 -6.67 3.61 11.83
CA GLN A 146 -5.70 2.71 12.43
C GLN A 146 -5.66 1.35 11.71
N ALA A 147 -6.83 0.85 11.30
CA ALA A 147 -6.92 -0.36 10.51
C ALA A 147 -6.26 -0.17 9.14
N GLN A 148 -6.54 0.94 8.44
CA GLN A 148 -5.88 1.27 7.17
C GLN A 148 -4.36 1.33 7.34
N LEU A 149 -3.85 2.03 8.36
CA LEU A 149 -2.42 2.13 8.62
C LEU A 149 -1.76 0.76 8.83
N LEU A 150 -2.44 -0.18 9.49
CA LEU A 150 -1.93 -1.55 9.65
C LEU A 150 -1.75 -2.24 8.29
N TYR A 151 -2.74 -2.13 7.41
CA TYR A 151 -2.67 -2.68 6.06
C TYR A 151 -1.59 -2.01 5.21
N ASP A 152 -1.45 -0.69 5.32
CA ASP A 152 -0.40 0.08 4.64
C ASP A 152 0.99 -0.38 5.08
N LEU A 153 1.23 -0.47 6.39
CA LEU A 153 2.51 -0.94 6.94
C LEU A 153 2.78 -2.40 6.57
N ALA A 154 1.75 -3.26 6.55
CA ALA A 154 1.88 -4.62 6.06
C ALA A 154 2.30 -4.62 4.59
N ALA A 155 1.70 -3.78 3.74
CA ALA A 155 2.07 -3.66 2.33
C ALA A 155 3.53 -3.21 2.17
N GLU A 156 3.93 -2.15 2.87
CA GLU A 156 5.30 -1.61 2.83
C GLU A 156 6.38 -2.65 3.14
N ARG A 157 6.09 -3.65 3.98
CA ARG A 157 7.09 -4.65 4.41
C ARG A 157 6.93 -5.99 3.72
N MET A 158 5.70 -6.48 3.58
CA MET A 158 5.45 -7.80 3.04
C MET A 158 5.58 -7.83 1.53
N VAL A 159 5.12 -6.79 0.82
CA VAL A 159 5.15 -6.78 -0.65
C VAL A 159 6.56 -6.92 -1.21
N PRO A 160 7.58 -6.15 -0.78
CA PRO A 160 8.94 -6.31 -1.28
C PRO A 160 9.54 -7.69 -0.98
N LEU A 161 9.23 -8.25 0.20
CA LEU A 161 9.69 -9.59 0.58
C LEU A 161 9.08 -10.67 -0.32
N ILE A 162 7.75 -10.62 -0.54
CA ILE A 162 7.04 -11.54 -1.44
C ILE A 162 7.60 -11.45 -2.85
N GLN A 163 7.82 -10.24 -3.37
CA GLN A 163 8.40 -10.03 -4.70
C GLN A 163 9.82 -10.60 -4.82
N THR A 164 10.64 -10.45 -3.78
CA THR A 164 12.00 -11.02 -3.74
C THR A 164 11.96 -12.55 -3.79
N MET A 165 11.14 -13.16 -2.93
CA MET A 165 10.97 -14.61 -2.91
C MET A 165 10.40 -15.16 -4.22
N ALA A 166 9.43 -14.46 -4.82
CA ALA A 166 8.86 -14.82 -6.11
C ALA A 166 9.91 -14.74 -7.24
N ALA A 167 10.78 -13.74 -7.21
CA ALA A 167 11.86 -13.59 -8.18
C ALA A 167 12.90 -14.72 -8.05
N GLU A 168 13.31 -15.07 -6.82
CA GLU A 168 14.22 -16.18 -6.55
C GLU A 168 13.63 -17.51 -7.03
N PHE A 169 12.39 -17.80 -6.66
CA PHE A 169 11.70 -19.01 -7.08
C PHE A 169 11.56 -19.09 -8.61
N GLN A 170 11.25 -17.97 -9.27
CA GLN A 170 11.18 -17.94 -10.73
C GLN A 170 12.55 -18.20 -11.36
N ALA A 171 13.62 -17.61 -10.82
CA ALA A 171 14.99 -17.83 -11.32
C ALA A 171 15.40 -19.31 -11.22
N GLU A 172 15.12 -19.96 -10.09
CA GLU A 172 15.37 -21.39 -9.91
C GLU A 172 14.59 -22.23 -10.93
N ARG A 173 13.31 -21.91 -11.15
CA ARG A 173 12.49 -22.60 -12.17
C ARG A 173 12.98 -22.40 -13.59
N GLU A 174 13.46 -21.21 -13.95
CA GLU A 174 14.04 -20.99 -15.28
C GLU A 174 15.32 -21.82 -15.47
N VAL A 175 16.16 -21.94 -14.43
CA VAL A 175 17.35 -22.81 -14.47
C VAL A 175 16.95 -24.28 -14.60
N GLU A 176 15.95 -24.74 -13.85
CA GLU A 176 15.46 -26.13 -13.93
C GLU A 176 14.96 -26.46 -15.34
N LYS A 177 14.21 -25.56 -15.98
CA LYS A 177 13.78 -25.72 -17.38
C LYS A 177 14.97 -25.83 -18.33
N LEU A 178 16.02 -25.02 -18.14
CA LEU A 178 17.24 -25.09 -18.96
C LEU A 178 17.95 -26.44 -18.75
N VAL A 179 18.11 -26.88 -17.51
CA VAL A 179 18.70 -28.19 -17.18
C VAL A 179 17.93 -29.33 -17.85
N ALA A 180 16.60 -29.32 -17.76
CA ALA A 180 15.76 -30.30 -18.43
C ALA A 180 15.91 -30.23 -19.96
N ARG A 181 15.92 -29.01 -20.53
CA ARG A 181 16.00 -28.77 -21.98
C ARG A 181 17.30 -29.24 -22.62
N PHE A 182 18.42 -29.08 -21.91
CA PHE A 182 19.75 -29.48 -22.37
C PHE A 182 20.13 -30.92 -21.95
N GLY A 183 19.24 -31.62 -21.24
CA GLY A 183 19.40 -33.04 -20.93
C GLY A 183 20.33 -33.32 -19.76
N GLY A 184 20.28 -32.47 -18.73
CA GLY A 184 20.99 -32.62 -17.47
C GLY A 184 21.93 -31.47 -17.13
N GLU A 185 22.33 -31.38 -15.86
CA GLU A 185 23.15 -30.27 -15.36
C GLU A 185 24.53 -30.20 -15.99
N GLU A 186 25.15 -31.35 -16.30
CA GLU A 186 26.48 -31.39 -16.90
C GLU A 186 26.50 -30.77 -18.29
N ARG A 187 25.54 -31.16 -19.14
CA ARG A 187 25.36 -30.58 -20.48
C ARG A 187 25.01 -29.10 -20.40
N TRP A 188 24.12 -28.73 -19.47
CA TRP A 188 23.78 -27.33 -19.27
C TRP A 188 24.98 -26.48 -18.86
N ARG A 189 25.82 -26.95 -17.91
CA ARG A 189 27.07 -26.27 -17.51
C ARG A 189 28.06 -26.11 -18.65
N GLU A 190 28.11 -27.05 -19.58
CA GLU A 190 28.95 -26.91 -20.77
C GLU A 190 28.41 -25.85 -21.74
N VAL A 191 27.12 -25.93 -22.07
CA VAL A 191 26.46 -24.99 -22.98
C VAL A 191 26.48 -23.57 -22.42
N SER A 192 26.19 -23.38 -21.14
CA SER A 192 26.15 -22.05 -20.51
C SER A 192 27.51 -21.34 -20.58
N ARG A 193 28.62 -22.06 -20.39
CA ARG A 193 29.98 -21.51 -20.54
C ARG A 193 30.27 -21.09 -21.97
N GLN A 194 29.90 -21.90 -22.94
CA GLN A 194 30.11 -21.58 -24.37
C GLN A 194 29.28 -20.35 -24.77
N LEU A 195 28.03 -20.31 -24.32
CA LEU A 195 27.07 -19.25 -24.61
C LEU A 195 27.51 -17.92 -24.00
N LEU A 196 27.97 -17.89 -22.75
CA LEU A 196 28.51 -16.67 -22.13
C LEU A 196 29.81 -16.20 -22.77
N ALA A 197 30.71 -17.13 -23.14
CA ALA A 197 31.97 -16.79 -23.80
C ALA A 197 31.77 -16.21 -25.21
N TRP A 198 30.77 -16.71 -25.93
CA TRP A 198 30.34 -16.14 -27.20
C TRP A 198 29.64 -14.79 -27.00
N ALA A 199 28.64 -14.73 -26.11
CA ALA A 199 27.83 -13.53 -25.89
C ALA A 199 28.68 -12.34 -25.43
N GLY A 200 29.65 -12.55 -24.53
CA GLY A 200 30.55 -11.49 -24.07
C GLY A 200 31.50 -10.93 -25.14
N LYS A 201 31.69 -11.64 -26.27
CA LYS A 201 32.47 -11.16 -27.41
C LYS A 201 31.60 -10.48 -28.48
N THR A 202 30.33 -10.84 -28.55
CA THR A 202 29.43 -10.44 -29.65
C THR A 202 28.45 -9.35 -29.25
N LEU A 203 28.06 -9.25 -27.98
CA LEU A 203 26.98 -8.40 -27.50
C LEU A 203 27.47 -7.43 -26.41
N PRO A 204 26.82 -6.25 -26.27
CA PRO A 204 27.08 -5.34 -25.16
C PRO A 204 26.78 -6.00 -23.80
N PRO A 205 27.53 -5.69 -22.73
CA PRO A 205 27.34 -6.32 -21.41
C PRO A 205 25.90 -6.24 -20.89
N ALA A 206 25.24 -5.09 -21.04
CA ALA A 206 23.85 -4.90 -20.61
C ALA A 206 22.85 -5.81 -21.35
N ALA A 207 23.10 -6.11 -22.63
CA ALA A 207 22.26 -7.02 -23.40
C ALA A 207 22.47 -8.48 -22.98
N VAL A 208 23.70 -8.86 -22.66
CA VAL A 208 24.01 -10.20 -22.15
C VAL A 208 23.35 -10.43 -20.80
N GLU A 209 23.43 -9.46 -19.89
CA GLU A 209 22.82 -9.54 -18.55
C GLU A 209 21.30 -9.72 -18.63
N GLY A 210 20.61 -8.90 -19.44
CA GLY A 210 19.16 -9.00 -19.61
C GLY A 210 18.68 -10.27 -20.33
N LEU A 211 19.44 -10.77 -21.32
CA LEU A 211 19.08 -12.01 -22.01
C LEU A 211 19.41 -13.26 -21.19
N ALA A 212 20.48 -13.24 -20.40
CA ALA A 212 20.88 -14.38 -19.58
C ALA A 212 20.00 -14.60 -18.34
N SER A 213 19.15 -13.63 -17.96
CA SER A 213 18.30 -13.69 -16.76
C SER A 213 16.98 -14.44 -16.96
N SER A 214 16.70 -14.96 -18.15
CA SER A 214 15.46 -15.69 -18.44
C SER A 214 15.70 -16.87 -19.38
N TYR A 215 14.87 -17.91 -19.29
CA TYR A 215 14.93 -19.06 -20.20
C TYR A 215 14.83 -18.66 -21.67
N GLU A 216 13.85 -17.83 -22.02
CA GLU A 216 13.63 -17.38 -23.40
C GLU A 216 14.83 -16.56 -23.92
N GLY A 217 15.41 -15.70 -23.09
CA GLY A 217 16.60 -14.93 -23.47
C GLY A 217 17.83 -15.83 -23.68
N VAL A 218 18.03 -16.83 -22.82
CA VAL A 218 19.08 -17.84 -23.01
C VAL A 218 18.85 -18.64 -24.30
N MET A 219 17.61 -19.02 -24.59
CA MET A 219 17.27 -19.71 -25.83
C MET A 219 17.49 -18.81 -27.07
N ALA A 220 17.23 -17.51 -26.97
CA ALA A 220 17.55 -16.56 -28.02
C ALA A 220 19.06 -16.44 -28.25
N LEU A 221 19.87 -16.36 -27.17
CA LEU A 221 21.33 -16.39 -27.25
C LEU A 221 21.83 -17.69 -27.90
N TYR A 222 21.23 -18.83 -27.53
CA TYR A 222 21.58 -20.13 -28.10
C TYR A 222 21.25 -20.21 -29.60
N ALA A 223 20.08 -19.71 -30.00
CA ALA A 223 19.64 -19.63 -31.40
C ALA A 223 20.62 -18.77 -32.23
N MET A 224 20.97 -17.59 -31.74
CA MET A 224 21.94 -16.70 -32.40
C MET A 224 23.34 -17.34 -32.53
N MET A 225 23.83 -18.00 -31.46
CA MET A 225 25.14 -18.67 -31.49
C MET A 225 25.18 -19.85 -32.47
N THR A 226 24.08 -20.59 -32.59
CA THR A 226 23.99 -21.77 -33.47
C THR A 226 23.58 -21.43 -34.90
N GLY A 227 23.32 -20.15 -35.21
CA GLY A 227 22.83 -19.71 -36.53
C GLY A 227 21.42 -20.22 -36.85
N SER A 228 20.67 -20.67 -35.84
CA SER A 228 19.29 -21.10 -35.98
C SER A 228 18.40 -19.87 -35.80
N GLU A 229 17.66 -19.46 -36.83
CA GLU A 229 16.78 -18.30 -36.70
C GLU A 229 15.74 -18.56 -35.59
N PRO A 230 15.53 -17.62 -34.63
CA PRO A 230 14.58 -17.83 -33.56
C PRO A 230 13.17 -17.93 -34.15
N ALA A 231 12.43 -18.97 -33.78
CA ALA A 231 11.08 -19.25 -34.27
C ALA A 231 10.10 -18.06 -34.09
N ALA A 232 10.41 -17.13 -33.18
CA ALA A 232 9.70 -15.86 -32.99
C ALA A 232 9.72 -14.95 -34.25
N LEU A 233 10.78 -15.00 -35.05
CA LEU A 233 10.85 -14.28 -36.34
C LEU A 233 10.17 -15.07 -37.48
N SER A 234 10.08 -16.41 -37.37
CA SER A 234 9.32 -17.25 -38.32
C SER A 234 7.80 -17.16 -38.13
N MET A 235 7.31 -16.94 -36.90
CA MET A 235 5.87 -16.81 -36.62
C MET A 235 5.27 -15.46 -37.03
N ALA A 236 6.09 -14.42 -37.24
CA ALA A 236 5.64 -13.15 -37.81
C ALA A 236 5.50 -13.20 -39.35
N GLY A 237 6.14 -14.17 -40.00
CA GLY A 237 6.14 -14.32 -41.46
C GLY A 237 5.20 -15.40 -42.01
N ASN A 238 4.71 -16.32 -41.20
CA ASN A 238 3.95 -17.47 -41.69
C ASN A 238 2.56 -17.59 -41.04
N ARG A 239 1.68 -16.62 -41.33
CA ARG A 239 0.25 -16.94 -41.49
C ARG A 239 0.12 -17.65 -42.85
N PRO A 240 -0.25 -18.94 -42.90
CA PRO A 240 -0.56 -19.57 -44.16
C PRO A 240 -1.88 -18.96 -44.67
N GLY A 241 -1.78 -18.01 -45.62
CA GLY A 241 -2.93 -17.52 -46.39
C GLY A 241 -3.14 -16.00 -46.53
N GLY A 242 -2.21 -15.11 -46.11
CA GLY A 242 -2.48 -13.66 -46.12
C GLY A 242 -1.49 -12.72 -46.82
N GLY A 243 -0.25 -13.15 -47.10
CA GLY A 243 0.82 -12.23 -47.50
C GLY A 243 0.82 -11.79 -48.97
N GLU A 244 0.51 -12.70 -49.89
CA GLU A 244 0.60 -12.42 -51.34
C GLU A 244 -0.57 -11.57 -51.83
N GLY A 245 -1.80 -11.89 -51.42
CA GLY A 245 -3.00 -11.18 -51.87
C GLY A 245 -3.11 -9.74 -51.37
N GLU A 246 -2.68 -9.45 -50.14
CA GLU A 246 -2.73 -8.10 -49.57
C GLU A 246 -1.65 -7.17 -50.18
N GLY A 247 -0.49 -7.73 -50.54
CA GLY A 247 0.58 -7.02 -51.24
C GLY A 247 0.20 -6.63 -52.67
N GLU A 248 -0.43 -7.55 -53.41
CA GLU A 248 -0.98 -7.28 -54.75
C GLU A 248 -2.08 -6.22 -54.69
N LEU A 249 -2.98 -6.30 -53.70
CA LEU A 249 -4.05 -5.32 -53.51
C LEU A 249 -3.51 -3.91 -53.23
N ARG A 250 -2.51 -3.78 -52.34
CA ARG A 250 -1.84 -2.50 -52.06
C ARG A 250 -1.12 -1.93 -53.30
N THR A 251 -0.61 -2.80 -54.17
CA THR A 251 0.03 -2.40 -55.42
C THR A 251 -1.02 -1.87 -56.41
N LEU A 252 -2.17 -2.53 -56.54
CA LEU A 252 -3.28 -2.06 -57.38
C LEU A 252 -3.90 -0.75 -56.87
N MET A 253 -3.98 -0.55 -55.54
CA MET A 253 -4.48 0.70 -54.95
C MET A 253 -3.53 1.90 -55.15
N ARG A 254 -2.24 1.64 -55.38
CA ARG A 254 -1.23 2.69 -55.68
C ARG A 254 -1.17 3.06 -57.16
N ASP A 255 -1.82 2.30 -58.04
CA ASP A 255 -1.86 2.61 -59.46
C ASP A 255 -2.64 3.92 -59.69
N PRO A 256 -2.06 4.94 -60.38
CA PRO A 256 -2.76 6.16 -60.75
C PRO A 256 -4.10 5.91 -61.46
N ARG A 257 -4.22 4.82 -62.22
CA ARG A 257 -5.44 4.49 -62.96
C ARG A 257 -6.63 4.17 -62.06
N TYR A 258 -6.39 3.70 -60.83
CA TYR A 258 -7.43 3.39 -59.85
C TYR A 258 -8.11 4.66 -59.31
N TRP A 259 -7.34 5.68 -58.93
CA TRP A 259 -7.88 6.88 -58.27
C TRP A 259 -8.00 8.11 -59.20
N ARG A 260 -7.16 8.21 -60.24
CA ARG A 260 -7.15 9.35 -61.18
C ARG A 260 -8.11 9.13 -62.35
N ASP A 261 -8.03 7.97 -62.99
CA ASP A 261 -8.81 7.67 -64.20
C ASP A 261 -10.05 6.80 -63.90
N ARG A 262 -10.14 6.26 -62.67
CA ARG A 262 -11.21 5.35 -62.21
C ARG A 262 -11.52 4.27 -63.24
N ASP A 263 -10.48 3.64 -63.78
CA ASP A 263 -10.63 2.61 -64.79
C ASP A 263 -11.49 1.45 -64.24
N PRO A 264 -12.63 1.14 -64.88
CA PRO A 264 -13.55 0.11 -64.40
C PRO A 264 -12.90 -1.28 -64.30
N ALA A 265 -11.90 -1.59 -65.14
CA ALA A 265 -11.18 -2.87 -65.09
C ALA A 265 -10.28 -2.99 -63.85
N VAL A 266 -9.69 -1.87 -63.41
CA VAL A 266 -8.82 -1.83 -62.21
C VAL A 266 -9.66 -1.87 -60.95
N ILE A 267 -10.79 -1.16 -60.93
CA ILE A 267 -11.73 -1.17 -59.80
C ILE A 267 -12.28 -2.59 -59.57
N ALA A 268 -12.69 -3.30 -60.64
CA ALA A 268 -13.19 -4.67 -60.53
C ALA A 268 -12.15 -5.61 -59.88
N ARG A 269 -10.87 -5.52 -60.26
CA ARG A 269 -9.79 -6.31 -59.69
C ARG A 269 -9.50 -5.99 -58.23
N VAL A 270 -9.60 -4.71 -57.84
CA VAL A 270 -9.46 -4.27 -56.45
C VAL A 270 -10.62 -4.80 -55.61
N THR A 271 -11.86 -4.70 -56.11
CA THR A 271 -13.06 -5.22 -55.42
C THR A 271 -13.01 -6.74 -55.25
N GLU A 272 -12.61 -7.49 -56.28
CA GLU A 272 -12.42 -8.94 -56.21
C GLU A 272 -11.31 -9.32 -55.21
N GLY A 273 -10.21 -8.56 -55.20
CA GLY A 273 -9.13 -8.73 -54.23
C GLY A 273 -9.59 -8.53 -52.77
N PHE A 274 -10.40 -7.51 -52.51
CA PHE A 274 -10.98 -7.28 -51.18
C PHE A 274 -11.98 -8.37 -50.78
N GLN A 275 -12.88 -8.79 -51.68
CA GLN A 275 -13.85 -9.86 -51.41
C GLN A 275 -13.16 -11.20 -51.11
N ARG A 276 -12.04 -11.49 -51.78
CA ARG A 276 -11.24 -12.69 -51.54
C ARG A 276 -10.52 -12.68 -50.19
N LEU A 277 -10.07 -11.50 -49.74
CA LEU A 277 -9.35 -11.34 -48.46
C LEU A 277 -10.28 -11.20 -47.25
N TYR A 278 -11.52 -10.71 -47.46
CA TYR A 278 -12.50 -10.46 -46.41
C TYR A 278 -13.90 -11.02 -46.75
N PRO A 279 -14.08 -12.35 -46.85
CA PRO A 279 -15.33 -12.97 -47.28
C PRO A 279 -16.50 -12.92 -46.27
N GLY A 280 -16.40 -12.15 -45.17
CA GLY A 280 -17.37 -12.15 -44.07
C GLY A 280 -17.76 -10.77 -43.53
N GLN A 281 -17.44 -9.69 -44.23
CA GLN A 281 -17.79 -8.32 -43.81
C GLN A 281 -18.59 -7.64 -44.94
N GLY A 282 -19.86 -8.04 -45.05
CA GLY A 282 -20.86 -7.49 -45.97
C GLY A 282 -22.25 -7.67 -45.37
#